data_AF-A0A5N8YCI2-F1
#
_entry.id   AF-A0A5N8YCI2-F1
#
_cell.length_a   1.000
_cell.length_b   1.000
_cell.length_c   1.000
_cell.angle_alpha   90.00
_cell.angle_beta   90.00
_cell.angle_gamma   90.00
#
_symmetry.space_group_name_H-M   'P 1'
#
loop_
_entity.id
_entity.type
_entity.pdbx_description
1 polymer ?
#
loop_
_entity_poly.entity_id
_entity_poly.type
_entity_poly.pdbx_seq_one_letter_code
_entity_poly.pdbx_strand_id
1 'polypeptide(L)'
;MSLDDILQSYDRREDGCVFCQTSALEVGAENELCYSIYDQYPVTKHHTLIIPRRHVSGFFDLYRPEIEAIHDLLRQAQNAIGELDNTVTGFNVGVNSGEDAGQTIFHCHIHLIPRRKGDTPNPRGGVRGVIPGKQSY
;
A
#
# COMPACT_ATOMS: atom_id res chain seq x y z
N MET A 1 21.94 -12.93 10.17
CA MET A 1 20.79 -13.39 10.95
C MET A 1 20.67 -14.89 10.78
N SER A 2 20.43 -15.59 11.88
CA SER A 2 20.03 -17.00 11.86
C SER A 2 18.63 -17.15 11.24
N LEU A 3 18.24 -18.37 10.89
CA LEU A 3 16.86 -18.64 10.44
C LEU A 3 15.86 -18.34 11.57
N ASP A 4 16.21 -18.64 12.81
CA ASP A 4 15.38 -18.35 13.98
C ASP A 4 15.18 -16.84 14.16
N ASP A 5 16.21 -16.04 13.93
CA ASP A 5 16.10 -14.57 13.99
C ASP A 5 15.12 -14.05 12.92
N ILE A 6 15.15 -14.63 11.71
CA ILE A 6 14.22 -14.26 10.63
C ILE A 6 12.80 -14.61 11.03
N LEU A 7 12.57 -15.84 11.52
CA LEU A 7 11.25 -16.31 11.90
C LEU A 7 10.66 -15.46 13.03
N GLN A 8 11.45 -15.18 14.07
CA GLN A 8 11.04 -14.31 15.18
C GLN A 8 10.76 -12.87 14.71
N SER A 9 11.47 -12.40 13.67
CA SER A 9 11.25 -11.03 13.19
C SER A 9 9.85 -10.79 12.62
N TYR A 10 9.12 -11.81 12.16
CA TYR A 10 7.72 -11.66 11.68
C TYR A 10 6.74 -11.18 12.75
N ASP A 11 7.08 -11.40 14.02
CA ASP A 11 6.30 -10.91 15.16
C ASP A 11 6.64 -9.48 15.57
N ARG A 12 7.62 -8.84 14.90
CA ARG A 12 8.01 -7.45 15.22
C ARG A 12 6.81 -6.51 15.07
N ARG A 13 6.57 -5.73 16.12
CA ARG A 13 5.62 -4.62 16.19
C ARG A 13 6.34 -3.40 16.77
N GLU A 14 5.76 -2.22 16.57
CA GLU A 14 6.27 -0.97 17.12
C GLU A 14 5.17 -0.29 17.94
N ASP A 15 5.49 0.10 19.17
CA ASP A 15 4.55 0.78 20.05
C ASP A 15 4.16 2.14 19.46
N GLY A 16 2.86 2.47 19.53
CA GLY A 16 2.32 3.69 18.93
C GLY A 16 2.17 3.66 17.40
N CYS A 17 2.61 2.61 16.71
CA CYS A 17 2.35 2.47 15.28
C CYS A 17 0.88 2.10 15.01
N VAL A 18 0.18 2.96 14.26
CA VAL A 18 -1.24 2.76 13.91
C VAL A 18 -1.50 1.48 13.12
N PHE A 19 -0.55 1.04 12.29
CA PHE A 19 -0.66 -0.18 11.50
C PHE A 19 -0.25 -1.46 12.26
N CYS A 20 0.38 -1.32 13.42
CA CYS A 20 0.59 -2.46 14.32
C CYS A 20 -0.68 -2.76 15.16
N GLN A 21 -1.56 -1.77 15.34
CA GLN A 21 -2.78 -1.87 16.15
C GLN A 21 -4.01 -2.19 15.30
N THR A 22 -4.02 -3.39 14.70
CA THR A 22 -5.07 -3.78 13.73
C THR A 22 -6.49 -3.81 14.31
N SER A 23 -6.65 -3.98 15.63
CA SER A 23 -7.97 -3.97 16.29
C SER A 23 -8.69 -2.61 16.20
N ALA A 24 -7.95 -1.53 15.91
CA ALA A 24 -8.51 -0.20 15.70
C ALA A 24 -8.81 0.12 14.22
N LEU A 25 -8.57 -0.84 13.31
CA LEU A 25 -8.70 -0.66 11.87
C LEU A 25 -9.85 -1.50 11.31
N GLU A 26 -10.54 -0.97 10.30
CA GLU A 26 -11.48 -1.76 9.50
C GLU A 26 -10.69 -2.54 8.45
N VAL A 27 -10.31 -3.77 8.82
CA VAL A 27 -9.56 -4.68 7.95
C VAL A 27 -10.47 -5.26 6.88
N GLY A 28 -10.05 -5.14 5.62
CA GLY A 28 -10.68 -5.76 4.47
C GLY A 28 -10.17 -7.19 4.26
N ALA A 29 -9.60 -7.45 3.08
CA ALA A 29 -8.96 -8.74 2.79
C ALA A 29 -7.62 -8.87 3.51
N GLU A 30 -7.28 -10.08 3.94
CA GLU A 30 -6.02 -10.40 4.61
C GLU A 30 -5.50 -11.78 4.22
N ASN A 31 -4.21 -11.99 4.41
CA ASN A 31 -3.54 -13.29 4.36
C ASN A 31 -2.60 -13.45 5.58
N GLU A 32 -1.73 -14.45 5.54
CA GLU A 32 -0.84 -14.77 6.67
C GLU A 32 0.10 -13.62 7.02
N LEU A 33 0.60 -12.89 6.02
CA LEU A 33 1.66 -11.91 6.20
C LEU A 33 1.20 -10.46 6.08
N CYS A 34 0.03 -10.21 5.49
CA CYS A 34 -0.42 -8.88 5.13
C CYS A 34 -1.93 -8.73 5.30
N TYR A 35 -2.39 -7.48 5.35
CA TYR A 35 -3.80 -7.14 5.35
C TYR A 35 -4.04 -5.87 4.53
N SER A 36 -5.29 -5.63 4.19
CA SER A 36 -5.71 -4.45 3.44
C SER A 36 -6.68 -3.59 4.25
N ILE A 37 -6.63 -2.28 4.03
CA ILE A 37 -7.59 -1.30 4.57
C ILE A 37 -7.90 -0.26 3.50
N TYR A 38 -9.07 0.38 3.58
CA TYR A 38 -9.28 1.60 2.82
C TYR A 38 -8.49 2.75 3.46
N ASP A 39 -7.90 3.60 2.62
CA ASP A 39 -7.24 4.81 3.08
C ASP A 39 -8.29 5.79 3.63
N GLN A 40 -8.05 6.34 4.82
CA GLN A 40 -8.93 7.34 5.44
C GLN A 40 -8.91 8.69 4.71
N TYR A 41 -7.84 8.96 3.98
CA TYR A 41 -7.62 10.15 3.15
C TYR A 41 -7.38 9.73 1.70
N PRO A 42 -8.39 9.15 1.04
CA PRO A 42 -8.20 8.51 -0.25
C PRO A 42 -7.86 9.51 -1.35
N VAL A 43 -6.83 9.23 -2.16
CA VAL A 43 -6.51 10.02 -3.37
C VAL A 43 -7.65 9.96 -4.38
N THR A 44 -8.25 8.78 -4.54
CA THR A 44 -9.48 8.54 -5.29
C THR A 44 -10.37 7.55 -4.55
N LYS A 45 -11.68 7.54 -4.83
CA LYS A 45 -12.62 6.62 -4.18
C LYS A 45 -12.16 5.15 -4.34
N HIS A 46 -12.17 4.41 -3.24
CA HIS A 46 -11.65 3.03 -3.09
C HIS A 46 -10.12 2.92 -3.09
N HIS A 47 -9.39 3.99 -2.74
CA HIS A 47 -7.97 3.90 -2.43
C HIS A 47 -7.74 2.93 -1.28
N THR A 48 -6.95 1.89 -1.53
CA THR A 48 -6.68 0.80 -0.58
C THR A 48 -5.19 0.76 -0.27
N LEU A 49 -4.85 0.51 1.00
CA LEU A 49 -3.50 0.26 1.46
C LEU A 49 -3.32 -1.24 1.71
N ILE A 50 -2.23 -1.82 1.22
CA ILE A 50 -1.77 -3.17 1.59
C ILE A 50 -0.59 -3.04 2.55
N ILE A 51 -0.68 -3.69 3.70
CA ILE A 51 0.22 -3.46 4.83
C ILE A 51 0.73 -4.82 5.34
N PRO A 52 2.06 -5.05 5.45
CA PRO A 52 2.59 -6.24 6.11
C PRO A 52 2.27 -6.21 7.60
N ARG A 53 2.02 -7.36 8.20
CA ARG A 53 1.81 -7.49 9.66
C ARG A 53 3.08 -7.17 10.43
N ARG A 54 4.22 -7.64 9.92
CA ARG A 54 5.54 -7.32 10.49
C ARG A 54 5.79 -5.83 10.33
N HIS A 55 6.21 -5.19 11.42
CA HIS A 55 6.62 -3.79 11.36
C HIS A 55 7.97 -3.67 10.66
N VAL A 56 7.96 -3.05 9.49
CA VAL A 56 9.15 -2.59 8.77
C VAL A 56 8.91 -1.21 8.23
N SER A 57 9.93 -0.35 8.29
CA SER A 57 9.82 1.05 7.90
C SER A 57 9.49 1.20 6.42
N GLY A 58 10.27 0.59 5.54
CA GLY A 58 10.20 0.84 4.10
C GLY A 58 10.00 -0.42 3.28
N PHE A 59 9.72 -0.19 2.00
CA PHE A 59 9.55 -1.26 1.01
C PHE A 59 10.81 -2.13 0.86
N PHE A 60 11.99 -1.53 0.98
CA PHE A 60 13.27 -2.22 0.78
C PHE A 60 13.68 -3.14 1.95
N ASP A 61 12.93 -3.10 3.05
CA ASP A 61 13.14 -3.93 4.24
C ASP A 61 12.27 -5.21 4.24
N LEU A 62 11.43 -5.38 3.22
CA LEU A 62 10.55 -6.53 3.06
C LEU A 62 11.32 -7.80 2.70
N TYR A 63 10.87 -8.92 3.26
CA TYR A 63 11.30 -10.23 2.80
C TYR A 63 10.48 -10.69 1.60
N ARG A 64 11.07 -11.60 0.80
CA ARG A 64 10.41 -12.13 -0.41
C ARG A 64 8.99 -12.68 -0.15
N PRO A 65 8.72 -13.44 0.92
CA PRO A 65 7.37 -13.91 1.21
C PRO A 65 6.35 -12.79 1.42
N GLU A 66 6.77 -11.67 2.02
CA GLU A 66 5.88 -10.51 2.21
C GLU A 66 5.60 -9.82 0.87
N ILE A 67 6.61 -9.71 -0.01
CA ILE A 67 6.42 -9.15 -1.35
C ILE A 67 5.38 -9.97 -2.15
N GLU A 68 5.46 -11.30 -2.07
CA GLU A 68 4.49 -12.20 -2.70
C GLU A 68 3.09 -12.05 -2.08
N ALA A 69 3.00 -12.04 -0.75
CA ALA A 69 1.73 -11.84 -0.03
C ALA A 69 1.08 -10.48 -0.32
N ILE A 70 1.88 -9.40 -0.43
CA ILE A 70 1.43 -8.07 -0.83
C ILE A 70 0.87 -8.11 -2.26
N HIS A 71 1.59 -8.75 -3.18
CA HIS A 71 1.17 -8.85 -4.58
C HIS A 71 -0.15 -9.62 -4.73
N ASP A 72 -0.35 -10.68 -3.94
CA ASP A 72 -1.61 -11.42 -3.93
C ASP A 72 -2.79 -10.56 -3.47
N LEU A 73 -2.62 -9.79 -2.38
CA LEU A 73 -3.65 -8.87 -1.93
C LEU A 73 -3.88 -7.70 -2.89
N LEU A 74 -2.84 -7.19 -3.57
CA LEU A 74 -3.00 -6.18 -4.62
C LEU A 74 -3.90 -6.69 -5.74
N ARG A 75 -3.69 -7.93 -6.20
CA ARG A 75 -4.53 -8.55 -7.24
C ARG A 75 -5.97 -8.75 -6.75
N GLN A 76 -6.13 -9.25 -5.54
CA GLN A 76 -7.46 -9.44 -4.95
C GLN A 76 -8.22 -8.12 -4.81
N ALA A 77 -7.57 -7.09 -4.27
CA ALA A 77 -8.16 -5.76 -4.11
C ALA A 77 -8.48 -5.12 -5.47
N GLN A 78 -7.60 -5.25 -6.46
CA GLN A 78 -7.82 -4.74 -7.82
C GLN A 78 -9.06 -5.37 -8.47
N ASN A 79 -9.23 -6.69 -8.35
CA ASN A 79 -10.43 -7.38 -8.85
C ASN A 79 -11.69 -6.94 -8.11
N ALA A 80 -11.67 -6.93 -6.76
CA ALA A 80 -12.81 -6.54 -5.95
C ALA A 80 -13.25 -5.10 -6.22
N ILE A 81 -12.31 -4.18 -6.40
CA ILE A 81 -12.62 -2.78 -6.77
C ILE A 81 -13.24 -2.71 -8.17
N GLY A 82 -12.76 -3.50 -9.13
CA GLY A 82 -13.32 -3.55 -10.49
C GLY A 82 -14.75 -4.10 -10.53
N GLU A 83 -15.07 -5.06 -9.66
CA GLU A 83 -16.43 -5.59 -9.50
C GLU A 83 -17.37 -4.58 -8.81
N LEU A 84 -16.84 -3.81 -7.83
CA LEU A 84 -17.58 -2.82 -7.08
C LEU A 84 -17.85 -1.53 -7.86
N ASP A 85 -16.91 -1.11 -8.71
CA ASP A 85 -16.97 0.14 -9.46
C ASP A 85 -16.48 -0.05 -10.91
N ASN A 86 -17.43 -0.28 -11.82
CA ASN A 86 -17.18 -0.47 -13.24
C ASN A 86 -16.67 0.78 -13.98
N THR A 87 -16.61 1.94 -13.32
CA THR A 87 -16.04 3.17 -13.90
C THR A 87 -14.51 3.21 -13.78
N VAL A 88 -13.93 2.34 -12.96
CA VAL A 88 -12.48 2.21 -12.81
C VAL A 88 -11.88 1.62 -14.09
N THR A 89 -10.96 2.36 -14.70
CA THR A 89 -10.33 1.98 -15.97
C THR A 89 -8.81 1.77 -15.86
N GLY A 90 -8.25 1.91 -14.66
CA GLY A 90 -6.83 1.72 -14.41
C GLY A 90 -6.50 1.86 -12.93
N PHE A 91 -5.23 1.67 -12.59
CA PHE A 91 -4.74 1.77 -11.22
C PHE A 91 -3.36 2.43 -11.20
N ASN A 92 -3.07 3.20 -10.16
CA ASN A 92 -1.71 3.48 -9.75
C ASN A 92 -1.37 2.62 -8.54
N VAL A 93 -0.20 1.98 -8.60
CA VAL A 93 0.37 1.29 -7.45
C VAL A 93 1.64 2.04 -7.07
N GLY A 94 1.79 2.36 -5.79
CA GLY A 94 2.90 3.19 -5.31
C GLY A 94 3.26 2.89 -3.87
N VAL A 95 4.50 3.22 -3.51
CA VAL A 95 5.00 3.13 -2.14
C VAL A 95 5.94 4.29 -1.90
N ASN A 96 5.80 4.94 -0.76
CA ASN A 96 6.75 5.93 -0.28
C ASN A 96 7.68 5.23 0.72
N SER A 97 8.99 5.35 0.53
CA SER A 97 10.00 4.74 1.40
C SER A 97 11.01 5.80 1.81
N GLY A 98 10.86 6.31 3.04
CA GLY A 98 11.62 7.44 3.58
C GLY A 98 10.85 8.76 3.56
N GLU A 99 11.26 9.68 4.42
CA GLU A 99 10.62 11.00 4.63
C GLU A 99 10.61 11.85 3.34
N ASP A 100 11.76 11.95 2.65
CA ASP A 100 11.88 12.71 1.40
C ASP A 100 11.02 12.15 0.26
N ALA A 101 10.62 10.88 0.34
CA ALA A 101 9.67 10.26 -0.59
C ALA A 101 8.20 10.54 -0.20
N GLY A 102 7.95 11.27 0.88
CA GLY A 102 6.62 11.59 1.39
C GLY A 102 6.02 10.52 2.30
N GLN A 103 6.84 9.66 2.92
CA GLN A 103 6.35 8.70 3.89
C GLN A 103 6.04 9.38 5.23
N THR A 104 4.82 9.22 5.73
CA THR A 104 4.37 9.82 7.00
C THR A 104 4.13 8.80 8.11
N ILE A 105 3.75 7.58 7.75
CA ILE A 105 3.69 6.42 8.65
C ILE A 105 4.87 5.51 8.32
N PHE A 106 5.81 5.38 9.26
CA PHE A 106 7.01 4.54 9.11
C PHE A 106 6.73 3.06 9.38
N HIS A 107 5.69 2.55 8.73
CA HIS A 107 5.38 1.15 8.56
C HIS A 107 4.99 1.00 7.09
N CYS A 108 5.72 0.18 6.34
CA CYS A 108 5.54 0.00 4.91
C CYS A 108 4.06 -0.21 4.55
N HIS A 109 3.58 0.50 3.54
CA HIS A 109 2.22 0.36 3.04
C HIS A 109 2.22 0.64 1.54
N ILE A 110 1.53 -0.21 0.79
CA ILE A 110 1.47 -0.12 -0.66
C ILE A 110 0.10 0.45 -1.03
N HIS A 111 0.14 1.57 -1.72
CA HIS A 111 -1.04 2.24 -2.24
C HIS A 111 -1.55 1.52 -3.48
N LEU A 112 -2.84 1.20 -3.51
CA LEU A 112 -3.59 0.81 -4.69
C LEU A 112 -4.66 1.87 -4.95
N ILE A 113 -4.40 2.75 -5.91
CA ILE A 113 -5.23 3.92 -6.22
C ILE A 113 -6.00 3.66 -7.52
N PRO A 114 -7.31 3.39 -7.47
CA PRO A 114 -8.12 3.17 -8.67
C PRO A 114 -8.31 4.48 -9.46
N ARG A 115 -8.20 4.40 -10.77
CA ARG A 115 -8.24 5.53 -11.70
C ARG A 115 -9.43 5.44 -12.64
N ARG A 116 -10.00 6.59 -12.97
CA ARG A 116 -11.20 6.73 -13.83
C ARG A 116 -10.89 7.71 -14.96
N LYS A 117 -11.61 7.60 -16.07
CA LYS A 117 -11.51 8.61 -17.13
C LYS A 117 -11.95 9.97 -16.58
N GLY A 118 -11.10 10.98 -16.75
CA GLY A 118 -11.40 12.36 -16.34
C GLY A 118 -11.15 12.68 -14.86
N ASP A 119 -10.60 11.74 -14.07
CA ASP A 119 -10.23 12.01 -12.67
C ASP A 119 -9.00 12.92 -12.52
N THR A 120 -8.27 13.16 -13.62
CA THR A 120 -7.18 14.12 -13.71
C THR A 120 -7.17 14.79 -15.09
N PRO A 121 -6.83 16.09 -15.20
CA PRO A 121 -6.73 16.77 -16.49
C PRO A 121 -5.65 16.18 -17.43
N ASN A 122 -4.55 15.64 -16.89
CA ASN A 122 -3.46 15.08 -17.68
C ASN A 122 -2.93 13.76 -17.06
N PRO A 123 -3.44 12.59 -17.49
CA PRO A 123 -3.02 11.31 -16.93
C PRO A 123 -1.61 10.86 -17.37
N ARG A 124 -1.06 11.44 -18.45
CA ARG A 124 0.21 11.01 -19.06
C ARG A 124 1.43 11.16 -18.13
N GLY A 125 1.33 12.01 -17.11
CA GLY A 125 2.37 12.21 -16.10
C GLY A 125 2.45 11.11 -15.03
N GLY A 126 1.32 10.51 -14.64
CA GLY A 126 1.26 9.43 -13.65
C GLY A 126 2.16 9.66 -12.42
N VAL A 127 3.05 8.71 -12.15
CA VAL A 127 4.02 8.72 -11.02
C VAL A 127 4.92 9.95 -11.04
N ARG A 128 5.16 10.60 -12.18
CA ARG A 128 5.97 11.83 -12.23
C ARG A 128 5.34 12.99 -11.45
N GLY A 129 4.04 12.90 -11.14
CA GLY A 129 3.33 13.85 -10.29
C GLY A 129 3.91 13.97 -8.87
N VAL A 130 4.77 13.03 -8.44
CA VAL A 130 5.53 13.16 -7.17
C VAL A 130 6.41 14.41 -7.13
N ILE A 131 6.88 14.89 -8.29
CA ILE A 131 7.51 16.21 -8.44
C ILE A 131 6.60 17.04 -9.35
N PRO A 132 5.71 17.89 -8.82
CA PRO A 132 4.67 18.56 -9.62
C PRO A 132 5.20 19.30 -10.85
N GLY A 133 6.32 20.01 -10.72
CA GLY A 133 6.96 20.72 -11.84
C GLY A 133 7.55 19.84 -12.95
N LYS A 134 7.60 18.51 -12.76
CA LYS A 134 8.12 17.53 -13.73
C LYS A 134 7.05 16.54 -14.20
N GLN A 135 5.78 16.74 -13.83
CA GLN A 135 4.69 15.84 -14.15
C GLN A 135 4.47 15.70 -15.67
N SER A 136 4.45 16.82 -16.39
CA SER A 136 4.19 16.86 -17.83
C SER A 136 5.47 16.77 -18.66
N TYR A 137 5.36 16.20 -19.86
CA TYR A 137 6.35 16.24 -20.94
C TYR A 137 5.65 16.35 -22.29
#